data_AF-A0AA97GDQ3-F1
#
_entry.id   AF-A0AA97GDQ3-F1
#
_cell.length_a   1.000
_cell.length_b   1.000
_cell.length_c   1.000
_cell.angle_alpha   90.00
_cell.angle_beta   90.00
_cell.angle_gamma   90.00
#
_symmetry.space_group_name_H-M   'P 1'
#
loop_
_entity.id
_entity.type
_entity.pdbx_description
1 polymer ?
#
loop_
_entity_poly.entity_id
_entity_poly.type
_entity_poly.pdbx_seq_one_letter_code
_entity_poly.pdbx_strand_id
1 'polypeptide(L)'
;MTETETFKERLLKLLKQKKMSQLKAAEALGVSRTAVNKWTKGGMIDEDNLEKLATLLDVDKIWLKYGEYTNNQVTVSNSGVMRNINEVHLQESADIVTWEWDLLTGELNYSDNVEAVYGIKITSNEDFWALMSHDSKEKLVNGYSKIIREGGAHEMDFKINWEGDYRWITSRATGVRGPNGKVTKLVGISLDNTERKNTELRLRKIKCYFDVLLSHFNHLVVFTDKAGEILASNLHNQSTEIDYLELQRLLYQLVINHKPWLDEVFRTGRGQIVFQDKQITAYQHFNDEKQPFLMFELKDI
;
A
#
# COMPACT_ATOMS: atom_id res chain seq x y z
N MET A 1 0.89 13.93 -24.03
CA MET A 1 0.60 13.56 -22.62
C MET A 1 0.40 14.85 -21.86
N THR A 2 -0.85 15.23 -21.61
CA THR A 2 -1.17 16.40 -20.77
C THR A 2 -1.06 15.97 -19.31
N GLU A 3 -0.22 16.67 -18.54
CA GLU A 3 -0.17 16.53 -17.08
C GLU A 3 -1.59 16.72 -16.51
N THR A 4 -2.01 15.77 -15.67
CA THR A 4 -3.34 15.75 -15.09
C THR A 4 -3.44 16.73 -13.93
N GLU A 5 -4.19 17.82 -14.16
CA GLU A 5 -4.48 18.83 -13.13
C GLU A 5 -5.23 18.19 -11.93
N THR A 6 -4.82 18.52 -10.72
CA THR A 6 -5.46 18.18 -9.44
C THR A 6 -6.65 19.11 -9.15
N PHE A 7 -7.48 18.79 -8.15
CA PHE A 7 -8.57 19.68 -7.70
C PHE A 7 -8.05 21.08 -7.36
N LYS A 8 -6.93 21.15 -6.64
CA LYS A 8 -6.24 22.40 -6.31
C LYS A 8 -5.89 23.20 -7.56
N GLU A 9 -5.29 22.55 -8.56
CA GLU A 9 -4.84 23.21 -9.78
C GLU A 9 -6.02 23.73 -10.60
N ARG A 10 -7.08 22.93 -10.73
CA ARG A 10 -8.35 23.36 -11.33
C ARG A 10 -8.94 24.57 -10.60
N LEU A 11 -9.03 24.50 -9.27
CA LEU A 11 -9.58 25.58 -8.46
C LEU A 11 -8.76 26.88 -8.62
N LEU A 12 -7.43 26.79 -8.54
CA LEU A 12 -6.54 27.95 -8.73
C LEU A 12 -6.68 28.55 -10.13
N LYS A 13 -6.78 27.70 -11.16
CA LYS A 13 -6.97 28.12 -12.55
C LYS A 13 -8.30 28.83 -12.76
N LEU A 14 -9.40 28.31 -12.21
CA LEU A 14 -10.73 28.92 -12.29
C LEU A 14 -10.82 30.25 -11.55
N LEU A 15 -10.28 30.33 -10.33
CA LEU A 15 -10.24 31.59 -9.57
C LEU A 15 -9.49 32.68 -10.34
N LYS A 16 -8.36 32.32 -10.98
CA LYS A 16 -7.58 33.22 -11.83
C LYS A 16 -8.37 33.64 -13.08
N GLN A 17 -9.01 32.70 -13.78
CA GLN A 17 -9.81 32.98 -14.98
C GLN A 17 -10.98 33.92 -14.67
N LYS A 18 -11.68 33.71 -13.55
CA LYS A 18 -12.80 34.57 -13.12
C LYS A 18 -12.37 35.85 -12.38
N LYS A 19 -11.06 36.15 -12.31
CA LYS A 19 -10.48 37.28 -11.57
C LYS A 19 -11.03 37.38 -10.14
N MET A 20 -11.22 36.23 -9.50
CA MET A 20 -11.84 36.12 -8.18
C MET A 20 -10.76 35.89 -7.13
N SER A 21 -10.69 36.78 -6.13
CA SER A 21 -9.79 36.59 -5.00
C SER A 21 -10.34 35.52 -4.06
N GLN A 22 -9.46 34.85 -3.29
CA GLN A 22 -9.87 33.88 -2.28
C GLN A 22 -10.78 34.50 -1.22
N LEU A 23 -10.58 35.78 -0.88
CA LEU A 23 -11.43 36.51 0.07
C LEU A 23 -12.85 36.70 -0.51
N LYS A 24 -12.95 37.11 -1.78
CA LYS A 24 -14.25 37.28 -2.44
C LYS A 24 -14.98 35.95 -2.62
N ALA A 25 -14.26 34.87 -2.91
CA ALA A 25 -14.84 33.52 -2.95
C ALA A 25 -15.35 33.11 -1.56
N ALA A 26 -14.58 33.40 -0.50
CA ALA A 26 -14.98 33.08 0.87
C ALA A 26 -16.26 33.83 1.29
N GLU A 27 -16.34 35.13 0.98
CA GLU A 27 -17.51 35.97 1.22
C GLU A 27 -18.75 35.45 0.47
N ALA A 28 -18.59 35.10 -0.80
CA ALA A 28 -19.69 34.59 -1.63
C ALA A 28 -20.22 33.22 -1.16
N LEU A 29 -19.36 32.41 -0.55
CA LEU A 29 -19.72 31.08 -0.03
C LEU A 29 -20.19 31.12 1.43
N GLY A 30 -20.07 32.26 2.12
CA GLY A 30 -20.35 32.38 3.54
C GLY A 30 -19.36 31.62 4.44
N VAL A 31 -18.12 31.40 3.97
CA VAL A 31 -17.07 30.67 4.71
C VAL A 31 -15.91 31.57 5.10
N SER A 32 -15.05 31.09 6.00
CA SER A 32 -13.81 31.79 6.33
C SER A 32 -12.82 31.81 5.16
N ARG A 33 -12.05 32.89 5.03
CA ARG A 33 -10.93 32.95 4.07
C ARG A 33 -9.94 31.80 4.25
N THR A 34 -9.78 31.31 5.48
CA THR A 34 -8.92 30.17 5.82
C THR A 34 -9.41 28.87 5.16
N ALA A 35 -10.72 28.67 5.01
CA ALA A 35 -11.27 27.50 4.32
C ALA A 35 -10.86 27.49 2.83
N VAL A 36 -11.04 28.61 2.12
CA VAL A 36 -10.64 28.73 0.71
C VAL A 36 -9.12 28.61 0.52
N ASN A 37 -8.34 29.16 1.46
CA ASN A 37 -6.88 29.00 1.47
C ASN A 37 -6.48 27.53 1.66
N LYS A 38 -7.19 26.78 2.52
CA LYS A 38 -6.99 25.35 2.71
C LYS A 38 -7.26 24.59 1.40
N TRP A 39 -8.36 24.86 0.70
CA TRP A 39 -8.70 24.20 -0.57
C TRP A 39 -7.66 24.46 -1.68
N THR A 40 -7.24 25.71 -1.82
CA THR A 40 -6.22 26.13 -2.79
C THR A 40 -4.80 25.68 -2.44
N LYS A 41 -4.59 25.10 -1.24
CA LYS A 41 -3.38 24.39 -0.86
C LYS A 41 -3.49 22.86 -0.98
N GLY A 42 -4.61 22.34 -1.48
CA GLY A 42 -4.84 20.89 -1.62
C GLY A 42 -5.60 20.28 -0.45
N GLY A 43 -6.10 21.08 0.49
CA GLY A 43 -6.96 20.60 1.55
C GLY A 43 -8.38 20.31 1.07
N MET A 44 -9.06 19.44 1.80
CA MET A 44 -10.41 18.98 1.45
C MET A 44 -11.47 20.08 1.53
N ILE A 45 -12.46 19.93 0.65
CA ILE A 45 -13.74 20.64 0.65
C ILE A 45 -14.85 19.63 0.95
N ASP A 46 -15.76 19.98 1.85
CA ASP A 46 -16.99 19.20 2.11
C ASP A 46 -17.98 19.35 0.96
N GLU A 47 -18.99 18.49 0.93
CA GLU A 47 -19.93 18.42 -0.19
C GLU A 47 -20.78 19.69 -0.34
N ASP A 48 -21.24 20.29 0.75
CA ASP A 48 -22.05 21.52 0.73
C ASP A 48 -21.25 22.71 0.16
N ASN A 49 -20.00 22.87 0.61
CA ASN A 49 -19.11 23.89 0.07
C ASN A 49 -18.69 23.62 -1.36
N LEU A 50 -18.53 22.35 -1.76
CA LEU A 50 -18.20 21.99 -3.13
C LEU A 50 -19.35 22.32 -4.08
N GLU A 51 -20.59 22.02 -3.70
CA GLU A 51 -21.80 22.35 -4.47
C GLU A 51 -21.90 23.87 -4.68
N LYS A 52 -21.74 24.64 -3.59
CA LYS A 52 -21.74 26.11 -3.63
C LYS A 52 -20.60 26.65 -4.48
N LEU A 53 -19.41 26.07 -4.38
CA LEU A 53 -18.23 26.48 -5.14
C LEU A 53 -18.36 26.16 -6.64
N ALA A 54 -18.89 24.98 -6.98
CA ALA A 54 -19.18 24.59 -8.36
C ALA A 54 -20.22 25.53 -8.99
N THR A 55 -21.28 25.85 -8.24
CA THR A 55 -22.31 26.82 -8.64
C THR A 55 -21.73 28.22 -8.82
N LEU A 56 -20.93 28.70 -7.86
CA LEU A 56 -20.27 30.02 -7.93
C LEU A 56 -19.32 30.13 -9.13
N LEU A 57 -18.62 29.05 -9.45
CA LEU A 57 -17.68 28.98 -10.56
C LEU A 57 -18.34 28.58 -11.88
N ASP A 58 -19.64 28.30 -11.89
CA ASP A 58 -20.41 27.88 -13.08
C ASP A 58 -19.75 26.70 -13.81
N VAL A 59 -19.46 25.64 -13.06
CA VAL A 59 -18.84 24.41 -13.57
C VAL A 59 -19.51 23.18 -12.97
N ASP A 60 -19.42 22.05 -13.67
CA ASP A 60 -19.91 20.77 -13.16
C ASP A 60 -19.15 20.37 -11.89
N LYS A 61 -19.87 19.92 -10.86
CA LYS A 61 -19.31 19.55 -9.56
C LYS A 61 -18.33 18.39 -9.65
N ILE A 62 -18.69 17.35 -10.41
CA ILE A 62 -17.86 16.16 -10.60
C ILE A 62 -16.60 16.55 -11.35
N TRP A 63 -16.73 17.41 -12.36
CA TRP A 63 -15.60 17.96 -13.08
C TRP A 63 -14.67 18.78 -12.20
N LEU A 64 -15.24 19.66 -11.37
CA LEU A 64 -14.45 20.50 -10.48
C LEU A 64 -13.63 19.61 -9.53
N LYS A 65 -14.26 18.58 -8.95
CA LYS A 65 -13.63 17.64 -8.03
C LYS A 65 -12.63 16.70 -8.71
N TYR A 66 -12.93 16.17 -9.91
CA TYR A 66 -12.20 15.05 -10.53
C TYR A 66 -11.61 15.28 -11.94
N GLY A 67 -12.08 16.26 -12.73
CA GLY A 67 -11.59 16.57 -14.08
C GLY A 67 -12.57 16.26 -15.23
N GLU A 68 -12.13 16.31 -16.50
CA GLU A 68 -12.99 16.33 -17.70
C GLU A 68 -14.15 15.31 -17.72
N TYR A 69 -15.37 15.83 -17.98
CA TYR A 69 -16.64 15.11 -18.07
C TYR A 69 -17.55 15.82 -19.09
N THR A 70 -17.99 15.16 -20.18
CA THR A 70 -18.77 15.78 -21.29
C THR A 70 -20.29 15.55 -21.23
N ASN A 71 -21.04 16.43 -20.56
CA ASN A 71 -22.42 16.23 -20.07
C ASN A 71 -23.51 15.84 -21.12
N ASN A 72 -24.43 14.92 -20.74
CA ASN A 72 -25.86 14.93 -21.11
C ASN A 72 -26.61 13.85 -20.30
N GLN A 73 -27.74 14.25 -19.70
CA GLN A 73 -28.52 13.52 -18.68
C GLN A 73 -29.48 12.50 -19.31
N VAL A 74 -29.47 11.23 -18.85
CA VAL A 74 -30.64 10.32 -18.80
C VAL A 74 -30.42 9.22 -17.73
N THR A 75 -31.45 8.96 -16.93
CA THR A 75 -31.57 7.94 -15.87
C THR A 75 -31.69 6.51 -16.43
N VAL A 76 -30.86 5.55 -16.03
CA VAL A 76 -31.07 4.10 -16.30
C VAL A 76 -30.60 3.23 -15.12
N SER A 77 -31.35 2.15 -14.90
CA SER A 77 -31.45 1.25 -13.75
C SER A 77 -30.23 0.35 -13.44
N ASN A 78 -29.98 0.15 -12.15
CA ASN A 78 -28.71 -0.24 -11.49
C ASN A 78 -28.52 -1.74 -11.09
N SER A 79 -29.21 -2.71 -11.68
CA SER A 79 -29.27 -4.06 -11.06
C SER A 79 -28.20 -5.10 -11.48
N GLY A 80 -27.33 -4.80 -12.45
CA GLY A 80 -26.45 -5.81 -13.06
C GLY A 80 -25.06 -5.98 -12.42
N VAL A 81 -24.43 -4.89 -11.98
CA VAL A 81 -23.02 -4.94 -11.54
C VAL A 81 -22.86 -5.56 -10.16
N MET A 82 -23.85 -5.34 -9.27
CA MET A 82 -23.82 -5.90 -7.92
C MET A 82 -23.87 -7.43 -7.92
N ARG A 83 -24.58 -8.04 -8.87
CA ARG A 83 -24.73 -9.50 -8.92
C ARG A 83 -23.39 -10.20 -9.14
N ASN A 84 -22.53 -9.66 -10.01
CA ASN A 84 -21.23 -10.25 -10.31
C ASN A 84 -20.16 -9.97 -9.23
N ILE A 85 -20.25 -8.86 -8.49
CA ILE A 85 -19.32 -8.59 -7.36
C ILE A 85 -19.74 -9.39 -6.12
N ASN A 86 -21.04 -9.56 -5.91
CA ASN A 86 -21.57 -10.37 -4.82
C ASN A 86 -21.36 -11.88 -5.04
N GLU A 87 -21.40 -12.37 -6.28
CA GLU A 87 -21.23 -13.81 -6.56
C GLU A 87 -19.77 -14.29 -6.40
N VAL A 88 -18.78 -13.39 -6.46
CA VAL A 88 -17.37 -13.83 -6.50
C VAL A 88 -16.74 -13.98 -5.11
N HIS A 89 -17.20 -13.32 -4.04
CA HIS A 89 -16.54 -13.39 -2.71
C HIS A 89 -17.49 -13.47 -1.49
N LEU A 90 -18.80 -13.40 -1.66
CA LEU A 90 -19.70 -12.92 -0.59
C LEU A 90 -20.41 -14.04 0.19
N GLN A 91 -19.68 -15.09 0.59
CA GLN A 91 -20.24 -16.02 1.56
C GLN A 91 -19.67 -15.94 2.98
N GLU A 92 -18.37 -15.75 3.25
CA GLU A 92 -17.89 -16.00 4.64
C GLU A 92 -16.60 -15.26 5.06
N SER A 93 -16.45 -13.95 4.81
CA SER A 93 -15.30 -13.23 5.40
C SER A 93 -15.71 -11.95 6.11
N ALA A 94 -15.56 -11.94 7.43
CA ALA A 94 -15.89 -10.80 8.30
C ALA A 94 -15.08 -9.55 7.96
N ASP A 95 -13.94 -9.71 7.28
CA ASP A 95 -12.96 -8.66 7.00
C ASP A 95 -13.17 -7.93 5.66
N ILE A 96 -14.15 -8.35 4.86
CA ILE A 96 -14.43 -7.78 3.53
C ILE A 96 -15.71 -6.96 3.54
N VAL A 97 -15.62 -5.69 3.15
CA VAL A 97 -16.74 -4.78 2.97
C VAL A 97 -16.96 -4.51 1.50
N THR A 98 -18.19 -4.63 1.01
CA THR A 98 -18.57 -4.13 -0.31
C THR A 98 -19.13 -2.72 -0.18
N TRP A 99 -18.86 -1.86 -1.15
CA TRP A 99 -19.39 -0.51 -1.15
C TRP A 99 -19.72 -0.02 -2.56
N GLU A 100 -20.68 0.89 -2.62
CA GLU A 100 -21.08 1.63 -3.80
C GLU A 100 -21.16 3.10 -3.44
N TRP A 101 -20.64 3.94 -4.32
CA TRP A 101 -20.74 5.38 -4.22
C TRP A 101 -21.30 5.94 -5.52
N ASP A 102 -22.50 6.53 -5.45
CA ASP A 102 -23.10 7.26 -6.55
C ASP A 102 -22.48 8.65 -6.65
N LEU A 103 -21.82 8.94 -7.78
CA LEU A 103 -21.11 10.21 -7.99
C LEU A 103 -22.06 11.36 -8.32
N LEU A 104 -23.30 11.06 -8.75
CA LEU A 104 -24.31 12.06 -9.11
C LEU A 104 -25.08 12.50 -7.87
N THR A 105 -25.54 11.54 -7.07
CA THR A 105 -26.36 11.83 -5.87
C THR A 105 -25.51 12.01 -4.61
N GLY A 106 -24.29 11.47 -4.60
CA GLY A 106 -23.44 11.42 -3.42
C GLY A 106 -23.79 10.27 -2.46
N GLU A 107 -24.80 9.46 -2.77
CA GLU A 107 -25.24 8.35 -1.92
C GLU A 107 -24.16 7.27 -1.80
N LEU A 108 -23.98 6.78 -0.57
CA LEU A 108 -23.07 5.71 -0.23
C LEU A 108 -23.84 4.52 0.30
N ASN A 109 -23.57 3.35 -0.26
CA ASN A 109 -24.10 2.08 0.21
C ASN A 109 -22.92 1.19 0.60
N TYR A 110 -23.02 0.55 1.76
CA TYR A 110 -22.03 -0.39 2.28
C TYR A 110 -22.71 -1.71 2.64
N SER A 111 -21.96 -2.80 2.70
CA SER A 111 -22.43 -4.05 3.29
C SER A 111 -22.63 -3.91 4.80
N ASP A 112 -23.48 -4.78 5.37
CA ASP A 112 -23.89 -4.73 6.77
C ASP A 112 -22.72 -4.83 7.77
N ASN A 113 -21.61 -5.45 7.37
CA ASN A 113 -20.41 -5.63 8.20
C ASN A 113 -19.46 -4.42 8.21
N VAL A 114 -19.82 -3.28 7.58
CA VAL A 114 -18.95 -2.10 7.52
C VAL A 114 -18.51 -1.62 8.90
N GLU A 115 -19.41 -1.68 9.89
CA GLU A 115 -19.10 -1.24 11.26
C GLU A 115 -18.06 -2.13 11.94
N ALA A 116 -18.07 -3.45 11.67
CA ALA A 116 -17.07 -4.37 12.21
C ALA A 116 -15.67 -4.11 11.63
N VAL A 117 -15.60 -3.72 10.35
CA VAL A 117 -14.32 -3.50 9.64
C VAL A 117 -13.79 -2.07 9.85
N TYR A 118 -14.65 -1.07 9.81
CA TYR A 118 -14.26 0.34 9.94
C TYR A 118 -14.41 0.90 11.37
N GLY A 119 -15.02 0.14 12.28
CA GLY A 119 -15.21 0.53 13.69
C GLY A 119 -16.35 1.52 13.92
N ILE A 120 -16.95 2.04 12.85
CA ILE A 120 -18.10 2.94 12.89
C ILE A 120 -19.05 2.60 11.75
N LYS A 121 -20.32 2.94 11.94
CA LYS A 121 -21.27 3.02 10.84
C LYS A 121 -20.91 4.19 9.93
N ILE A 122 -20.88 3.94 8.62
CA ILE A 122 -20.71 4.98 7.60
C ILE A 122 -22.07 5.33 7.03
N THR A 123 -22.47 6.59 7.18
CA THR A 123 -23.75 7.10 6.66
C THR A 123 -23.57 8.21 5.62
N SER A 124 -22.38 8.81 5.57
CA SER A 124 -22.02 9.87 4.66
C SER A 124 -20.58 9.72 4.17
N ASN A 125 -20.22 10.49 3.14
CA ASN A 125 -18.84 10.54 2.65
C ASN A 125 -17.93 11.14 3.73
N GLU A 126 -18.44 12.14 4.45
CA GLU A 126 -17.76 12.81 5.55
C GLU A 126 -17.34 11.83 6.64
N ASP A 127 -18.20 10.87 7.01
CA ASP A 127 -17.87 9.83 8.00
C ASP A 127 -16.66 8.99 7.53
N PHE A 128 -16.69 8.53 6.27
CA PHE A 128 -15.62 7.72 5.70
C PHE A 128 -14.30 8.50 5.63
N TRP A 129 -14.35 9.75 5.18
CA TRP A 129 -13.16 10.60 5.13
C TRP A 129 -12.67 10.96 6.53
N ALA A 130 -13.54 11.10 7.53
CA ALA A 130 -13.12 11.44 8.90
C ALA A 130 -12.19 10.38 9.51
N LEU A 131 -12.30 9.11 9.09
CA LEU A 131 -11.43 8.03 9.54
C LEU A 131 -9.97 8.17 9.08
N MET A 132 -9.67 9.00 8.09
CA MET A 132 -8.39 8.94 7.39
C MET A 132 -7.46 10.11 7.67
N SER A 133 -6.16 9.79 7.69
CA SER A 133 -5.09 10.78 7.63
C SER A 133 -5.09 11.52 6.28
N HIS A 134 -4.42 12.67 6.24
CA HIS A 134 -4.32 13.46 5.01
C HIS A 134 -3.67 12.68 3.85
N ASP A 135 -2.61 11.91 4.12
CA ASP A 135 -1.92 11.07 3.14
C ASP A 135 -2.83 9.97 2.56
N SER A 136 -3.62 9.31 3.42
CA SER A 136 -4.56 8.27 2.98
C SER A 136 -5.68 8.84 2.10
N LYS A 137 -6.17 10.03 2.44
CA LYS A 137 -7.16 10.76 1.63
C LYS A 137 -6.63 11.10 0.25
N GLU A 138 -5.42 11.65 0.18
CA GLU A 138 -4.82 12.05 -1.09
C GLU A 138 -4.63 10.85 -2.03
N LYS A 139 -4.16 9.72 -1.49
CA LYS A 139 -4.02 8.46 -2.24
C LYS A 139 -5.34 7.98 -2.84
N LEU A 140 -6.41 7.96 -2.04
CA LEU A 140 -7.73 7.54 -2.50
C LEU A 140 -8.33 8.50 -3.53
N VAL A 141 -8.23 9.80 -3.31
CA VAL A 141 -8.71 10.81 -4.26
C VAL A 141 -8.01 10.64 -5.61
N ASN A 142 -6.69 10.42 -5.60
CA ASN A 142 -5.92 10.18 -6.83
C ASN A 142 -6.34 8.88 -7.53
N GLY A 143 -6.54 7.80 -6.76
CA GLY A 143 -6.99 6.52 -7.31
C GLY A 143 -8.40 6.59 -7.91
N TYR A 144 -9.36 7.19 -7.21
CA TYR A 144 -10.71 7.42 -7.73
C TYR A 144 -10.71 8.32 -8.97
N SER A 145 -9.92 9.38 -8.98
CA SER A 145 -9.76 10.25 -10.17
C SER A 145 -9.28 9.47 -11.38
N LYS A 146 -8.36 8.51 -11.17
CA LYS A 146 -7.86 7.63 -12.23
C LYS A 146 -8.94 6.70 -12.76
N ILE A 147 -9.72 6.06 -11.88
CA ILE A 147 -10.86 5.22 -12.27
C ILE A 147 -11.88 6.02 -13.08
N ILE A 148 -12.22 7.24 -12.65
CA ILE A 148 -13.22 8.07 -13.32
C ILE A 148 -12.77 8.45 -14.73
N ARG A 149 -11.50 8.82 -14.89
CA ARG A 149 -10.93 9.25 -16.18
C ARG A 149 -10.67 8.09 -17.13
N GLU A 150 -9.94 7.09 -16.66
CA GLU A 150 -9.39 6.01 -17.49
C GLU A 150 -10.32 4.79 -17.53
N GLY A 151 -11.18 4.63 -16.51
CA GLY A 151 -11.93 3.40 -16.28
C GLY A 151 -11.05 2.29 -15.72
N GLY A 152 -11.62 1.08 -15.68
CA GLY A 152 -10.94 -0.09 -15.16
C GLY A 152 -10.96 -0.16 -13.62
N ALA A 153 -10.39 -1.25 -13.10
CA ALA A 153 -10.29 -1.47 -11.67
C ALA A 153 -8.94 -0.95 -11.15
N HIS A 154 -8.97 -0.23 -10.03
CA HIS A 154 -7.77 0.19 -9.31
C HIS A 154 -7.78 -0.33 -7.88
N GLU A 155 -6.61 -0.76 -7.44
CA GLU A 155 -6.34 -1.18 -6.07
C GLU A 155 -5.58 -0.08 -5.34
N MET A 156 -5.97 0.20 -4.10
CA MET A 156 -5.44 1.28 -3.27
C MET A 156 -5.30 0.79 -1.83
N ASP A 157 -4.12 0.97 -1.27
CA ASP A 157 -3.87 0.75 0.16
C ASP A 157 -3.95 2.08 0.92
N PHE A 158 -4.70 2.10 2.02
CA PHE A 158 -4.82 3.27 2.88
C PHE A 158 -4.96 2.87 4.35
N LYS A 159 -4.76 3.85 5.24
CA LYS A 159 -4.97 3.66 6.68
C LYS A 159 -6.24 4.36 7.12
N ILE A 160 -6.99 3.68 7.98
CA ILE A 160 -8.05 4.28 8.77
C ILE A 160 -7.65 4.31 10.23
N ASN A 161 -8.06 5.34 10.95
CA ASN A 161 -8.06 5.38 12.39
C ASN A 161 -9.16 4.44 12.88
N TRP A 162 -8.80 3.51 13.74
CA TRP A 162 -9.70 2.49 14.25
C TRP A 162 -9.50 2.35 15.76
N GLU A 163 -10.47 2.81 16.54
CA GLU A 163 -10.49 2.73 18.00
C GLU A 163 -9.20 3.21 18.72
N GLY A 164 -8.53 4.22 18.17
CA GLY A 164 -7.29 4.77 18.75
C GLY A 164 -6.00 4.11 18.25
N ASP A 165 -6.09 3.11 17.38
CA ASP A 165 -4.99 2.59 16.57
C ASP A 165 -5.29 2.82 15.07
N TYR A 166 -4.65 2.07 14.17
CA TYR A 166 -4.94 2.10 12.75
C TYR A 166 -5.18 0.70 12.18
N ARG A 167 -6.03 0.65 11.16
CA ARG A 167 -6.16 -0.50 10.26
C ARG A 167 -5.64 -0.16 8.88
N TRP A 168 -4.97 -1.12 8.24
CA TRP A 168 -4.65 -1.07 6.83
C TRP A 168 -5.81 -1.65 6.03
N ILE A 169 -6.36 -0.85 5.14
CA ILE A 169 -7.42 -1.27 4.23
C ILE A 169 -6.84 -1.32 2.81
N THR A 170 -7.01 -2.46 2.17
CA THR A 170 -6.78 -2.60 0.73
C THR A 170 -8.14 -2.54 0.05
N SER A 171 -8.38 -1.52 -0.77
CA SER A 171 -9.62 -1.42 -1.54
C SER A 171 -9.38 -1.55 -3.02
N ARG A 172 -10.18 -2.39 -3.67
CA ARG A 172 -10.26 -2.51 -5.11
C ARG A 172 -11.58 -1.95 -5.60
N ALA A 173 -11.52 -0.90 -6.40
CA ALA A 173 -12.68 -0.19 -6.92
C ALA A 173 -12.68 -0.16 -8.45
N THR A 174 -13.87 -0.10 -9.04
CA THR A 174 -14.07 0.08 -10.48
C THR A 174 -15.21 1.05 -10.74
N GLY A 175 -15.14 1.73 -11.88
CA GLY A 175 -16.18 2.65 -12.32
C GLY A 175 -17.30 1.92 -13.04
N VAL A 176 -18.54 2.14 -12.63
CA VAL A 176 -19.74 1.75 -13.37
C VAL A 176 -20.09 2.87 -14.32
N ARG A 177 -20.15 2.56 -15.61
CA ARG A 177 -20.48 3.52 -16.65
C ARG A 177 -21.99 3.60 -16.86
N GLY A 178 -22.52 4.82 -16.90
CA GLY A 178 -23.87 5.09 -17.36
C GLY A 178 -24.00 4.99 -18.89
N PRO A 179 -25.23 5.21 -19.42
CA PRO A 179 -25.53 5.09 -20.85
C PRO A 179 -24.70 6.00 -21.76
N ASN A 180 -24.21 7.13 -21.23
CA ASN A 180 -23.34 8.08 -21.94
C ASN A 180 -21.87 7.62 -21.99
N GLY A 181 -21.57 6.40 -21.53
CA GLY A 181 -20.23 5.85 -21.49
C GLY A 181 -19.36 6.39 -20.36
N LYS A 182 -19.91 7.15 -19.41
CA LYS A 182 -19.14 7.77 -18.33
C LYS A 182 -19.38 7.14 -16.98
N VAL A 183 -18.36 7.19 -16.12
CA VAL A 183 -18.47 6.68 -14.76
C VAL A 183 -19.48 7.51 -13.97
N THR A 184 -20.57 6.87 -13.57
CA THR A 184 -21.65 7.45 -12.75
C THR A 184 -21.61 6.92 -11.31
N LYS A 185 -21.02 5.74 -11.10
CA LYS A 185 -20.80 5.17 -9.77
C LYS A 185 -19.41 4.58 -9.65
N LEU A 186 -18.90 4.55 -8.43
CA LEU A 186 -17.79 3.70 -8.06
C LEU A 186 -18.33 2.54 -7.24
N VAL A 187 -17.91 1.33 -7.56
CA VAL A 187 -18.20 0.14 -6.77
C VAL A 187 -16.90 -0.53 -6.40
N GLY A 188 -16.84 -1.11 -5.21
CA GLY A 188 -15.61 -1.72 -4.76
C GLY A 188 -15.78 -2.68 -3.60
N ILE A 189 -14.66 -3.33 -3.29
CA ILE A 189 -14.46 -4.10 -2.08
C ILE A 189 -13.32 -3.49 -1.28
N SER A 190 -13.40 -3.61 0.03
CA SER A 190 -12.38 -3.18 0.98
C SER A 190 -12.08 -4.34 1.90
N LEU A 191 -10.81 -4.71 2.02
CA LEU A 191 -10.33 -5.79 2.88
C LEU A 191 -9.47 -5.20 4.00
N ASP A 192 -9.74 -5.59 5.25
CA ASP A 192 -8.79 -5.39 6.33
C ASP A 192 -7.55 -6.28 6.10
N ASN A 193 -6.42 -5.62 5.87
CA ASN A 193 -5.14 -6.25 5.59
C ASN A 193 -4.10 -5.92 6.67
N THR A 194 -4.56 -5.51 7.86
CA THR A 194 -3.73 -5.00 8.96
C THR A 194 -2.72 -6.04 9.44
N GLU A 195 -3.17 -7.25 9.73
CA GLU A 195 -2.31 -8.33 10.24
C GLU A 195 -1.18 -8.66 9.25
N ARG A 196 -1.52 -8.81 7.97
CA ARG A 196 -0.55 -9.10 6.91
C ARG A 196 0.45 -7.97 6.75
N LYS A 197 0.00 -6.71 6.66
CA LYS A 197 0.89 -5.54 6.53
C LYS A 197 1.78 -5.37 7.76
N ASN A 198 1.26 -5.58 8.96
CA ASN A 198 2.05 -5.51 10.20
C ASN A 198 3.10 -6.62 10.26
N THR A 199 2.77 -7.82 9.79
CA THR A 199 3.71 -8.94 9.67
C THR A 199 4.82 -8.62 8.66
N GLU A 200 4.47 -8.11 7.48
CA GLU A 200 5.42 -7.70 6.45
C GLU A 200 6.37 -6.59 6.96
N LEU A 201 5.83 -5.59 7.65
CA LEU A 201 6.63 -4.51 8.24
C LEU A 201 7.56 -5.02 9.35
N ARG A 202 7.07 -5.93 10.20
CA ARG A 202 7.89 -6.57 11.24
C ARG A 202 9.03 -7.38 10.62
N LEU A 203 8.75 -8.17 9.57
CA LEU A 203 9.76 -8.93 8.83
C LEU A 203 10.81 -8.02 8.20
N ARG A 204 10.39 -6.94 7.53
CA ARG A 204 11.32 -5.95 6.96
C ARG A 204 12.21 -5.30 8.01
N LYS A 205 11.64 -4.97 9.17
CA LYS A 205 12.38 -4.38 10.29
C LYS A 205 13.40 -5.34 10.88
N ILE A 206 13.02 -6.60 11.10
CA ILE A 206 13.92 -7.66 11.57
C ILE A 206 15.03 -7.89 10.54
N LYS A 207 14.72 -7.96 9.25
CA LYS A 207 15.72 -8.09 8.19
C LYS A 207 16.73 -6.93 8.23
N CYS A 208 16.25 -5.69 8.37
CA CYS A 208 17.13 -4.52 8.50
C CYS A 208 18.07 -4.64 9.72
N TYR A 209 17.55 -5.05 10.88
CA TYR A 209 18.38 -5.28 12.06
C TYR A 209 19.40 -6.39 11.85
N PHE A 210 19.00 -7.46 11.19
CA PHE A 210 19.89 -8.56 10.83
C PHE A 210 21.02 -8.12 9.89
N ASP A 211 20.69 -7.39 8.82
CA ASP A 211 21.67 -6.84 7.87
C ASP A 211 22.68 -5.92 8.58
N VAL A 212 22.20 -5.10 9.52
CA VAL A 212 23.05 -4.24 10.36
C VAL A 212 23.92 -5.06 11.30
N LEU A 213 23.40 -6.07 12.00
CA LEU A 213 24.23 -6.92 12.88
C LEU A 213 25.32 -7.64 12.10
N LEU A 214 24.99 -8.16 10.93
CA LEU A 214 25.91 -8.86 10.05
C LEU A 214 27.05 -7.97 9.52
N SER A 215 26.79 -6.68 9.29
CA SER A 215 27.81 -5.75 8.81
C SER A 215 28.88 -5.40 9.86
N HIS A 216 28.65 -5.68 11.15
CA HIS A 216 29.61 -5.42 12.22
C HIS A 216 30.66 -6.53 12.39
N PHE A 217 30.45 -7.70 11.79
CA PHE A 217 31.48 -8.74 11.77
C PHE A 217 32.58 -8.33 10.79
N ASN A 218 33.84 -8.33 11.23
CA ASN A 218 35.01 -8.02 10.38
C ASN A 218 35.48 -9.21 9.52
N HIS A 219 34.76 -10.32 9.54
CA HIS A 219 35.06 -11.52 8.78
C HIS A 219 33.78 -12.01 8.10
N LEU A 220 33.92 -12.90 7.12
CA LEU A 220 32.79 -13.39 6.34
C LEU A 220 31.96 -14.35 7.19
N VAL A 221 30.68 -14.05 7.35
CA VAL A 221 29.69 -14.89 8.02
C VAL A 221 28.66 -15.33 6.99
N VAL A 222 28.43 -16.63 6.91
CA VAL A 222 27.53 -17.23 5.92
C VAL A 222 26.63 -18.27 6.58
N PHE A 223 25.35 -18.20 6.28
CA PHE A 223 24.37 -19.19 6.66
C PHE A 223 24.12 -20.10 5.48
N THR A 224 24.13 -21.41 5.69
CA THR A 224 23.83 -22.38 4.64
C THR A 224 22.84 -23.43 5.12
N ASP A 225 22.16 -24.05 4.16
CA ASP A 225 21.52 -25.33 4.39
C ASP A 225 22.56 -26.47 4.51
N LYS A 226 22.11 -27.72 4.55
CA LYS A 226 23.00 -28.90 4.58
C LYS A 226 23.73 -29.17 3.27
N ALA A 227 23.20 -28.69 2.14
CA ALA A 227 23.80 -28.86 0.83
C ALA A 227 24.88 -27.81 0.54
N GLY A 228 24.95 -26.74 1.35
CA GLY A 228 25.86 -25.62 1.16
C GLY A 228 25.25 -24.48 0.35
N GLU A 229 23.94 -24.49 0.11
CA GLU A 229 23.22 -23.37 -0.48
C GLU A 229 23.22 -22.19 0.50
N ILE A 230 23.65 -21.01 0.04
CA ILE A 230 23.71 -19.80 0.88
C ILE A 230 22.29 -19.31 1.17
N LEU A 231 21.93 -19.28 2.45
CA LEU A 231 20.67 -18.73 2.96
C LEU A 231 20.79 -17.22 3.25
N ALA A 232 21.95 -16.80 3.76
CA ALA A 232 22.27 -15.40 4.05
C ALA A 232 23.78 -15.20 4.21
N SER A 233 24.29 -14.00 3.97
CA SER A 233 25.69 -13.65 4.25
C SER A 233 25.89 -12.16 4.46
N ASN A 234 26.98 -11.79 5.12
CA ASN A 234 27.43 -10.39 5.19
C ASN A 234 28.30 -9.97 3.99
N LEU A 235 28.41 -10.81 2.96
CA LEU A 235 29.26 -10.61 1.78
C LEU A 235 28.95 -9.29 1.05
N HIS A 236 27.67 -8.93 0.93
CA HIS A 236 27.23 -7.71 0.25
C HIS A 236 27.75 -6.41 0.90
N ASN A 237 28.21 -6.49 2.16
CA ASN A 237 28.59 -5.34 2.97
C ASN A 237 30.12 -5.20 3.13
N GLN A 238 30.91 -6.12 2.58
CA GLN A 238 32.37 -6.11 2.70
C GLN A 238 33.04 -6.07 1.33
N SER A 239 34.14 -5.31 1.23
CA SER A 239 35.09 -5.42 0.13
C SER A 239 35.91 -6.70 0.28
N THR A 240 35.27 -7.87 0.21
CA THR A 240 35.96 -9.16 0.22
C THR A 240 36.59 -9.44 -1.13
N GLU A 241 37.72 -10.16 -1.15
CA GLU A 241 38.33 -10.65 -2.39
C GLU A 241 37.51 -11.76 -3.07
N ILE A 242 36.63 -12.42 -2.30
CA ILE A 242 35.75 -13.49 -2.80
C ILE A 242 34.41 -12.92 -3.26
N ASP A 243 33.95 -13.31 -4.45
CA ASP A 243 32.60 -12.98 -4.91
C ASP A 243 31.57 -14.06 -4.49
N TYR A 244 30.29 -13.82 -4.78
CA TYR A 244 29.22 -14.75 -4.39
C TYR A 244 29.38 -16.14 -5.02
N LEU A 245 29.81 -16.22 -6.28
CA LEU A 245 29.93 -17.48 -7.01
C LEU A 245 31.13 -18.29 -6.49
N GLU A 246 32.24 -17.61 -6.19
CA GLU A 246 33.42 -18.22 -5.59
C GLU A 246 33.12 -18.73 -4.18
N LEU A 247 32.38 -17.96 -3.38
CA LEU A 247 31.94 -18.39 -2.07
C LEU A 247 31.02 -19.61 -2.14
N GLN A 248 30.03 -19.58 -3.04
CA GLN A 248 29.13 -20.71 -3.25
C GLN A 248 29.90 -21.97 -3.68
N ARG A 249 30.90 -21.83 -4.55
CA ARG A 249 31.78 -22.91 -4.98
C ARG A 249 32.60 -23.46 -3.82
N LEU A 250 33.20 -22.60 -3.01
CA LEU A 250 33.97 -22.98 -1.83
C LEU A 250 33.10 -23.80 -0.85
N LEU A 251 31.87 -23.35 -0.59
CA LEU A 251 30.94 -24.04 0.31
C LEU A 251 30.51 -25.41 -0.24
N TYR A 252 30.19 -25.51 -1.54
CA TYR A 252 29.90 -26.81 -2.15
C TYR A 252 31.09 -27.77 -2.07
N GLN A 253 32.30 -27.29 -2.36
CA GLN A 253 33.51 -28.11 -2.23
C GLN A 253 33.78 -28.53 -0.79
N LEU A 254 33.55 -27.66 0.19
CA LEU A 254 33.64 -27.99 1.60
C LEU A 254 32.66 -29.12 1.96
N VAL A 255 31.39 -28.99 1.54
CA VAL A 255 30.36 -30.01 1.81
C VAL A 255 30.69 -31.35 1.18
N ILE A 256 31.16 -31.35 -0.07
CA ILE A 256 31.50 -32.57 -0.80
C ILE A 256 32.75 -33.24 -0.22
N ASN A 257 33.81 -32.47 0.02
CA ASN A 257 35.12 -33.01 0.39
C ASN A 257 35.24 -33.29 1.90
N HIS A 258 34.46 -32.62 2.75
CA HIS A 258 34.54 -32.71 4.20
C HIS A 258 33.24 -33.18 4.85
N LYS A 259 32.45 -34.00 4.17
CA LYS A 259 31.22 -34.59 4.70
C LYS A 259 31.37 -35.24 6.09
N PRO A 260 32.38 -36.08 6.38
CA PRO A 260 32.54 -36.67 7.72
C PRO A 260 32.73 -35.63 8.83
N TRP A 261 33.41 -34.52 8.52
CA TRP A 261 33.57 -33.42 9.46
C TRP A 261 32.24 -32.67 9.66
N LEU A 262 31.46 -32.44 8.61
CA LEU A 262 30.13 -31.84 8.75
C LEU A 262 29.17 -32.72 9.55
N ASP A 263 29.20 -34.04 9.36
CA ASP A 263 28.41 -34.98 10.16
C ASP A 263 28.78 -34.87 11.66
N GLU A 264 30.06 -34.65 11.98
CA GLU A 264 30.50 -34.39 13.34
C GLU A 264 30.02 -33.03 13.87
N VAL A 265 30.03 -31.98 13.04
CA VAL A 265 29.45 -30.67 13.38
C VAL A 265 27.96 -30.79 13.70
N PHE A 266 27.21 -31.55 12.90
CA PHE A 266 25.78 -31.79 13.16
C PHE A 266 25.50 -32.62 14.42
N ARG A 267 26.51 -33.33 14.94
CA ARG A 267 26.42 -34.11 16.18
C ARG A 267 26.85 -33.32 17.41
N THR A 268 27.87 -32.46 17.26
CA THR A 268 28.52 -31.73 18.38
C THR A 268 28.08 -30.28 18.48
N GLY A 269 27.46 -29.73 17.44
CA GLY A 269 26.99 -28.36 17.35
C GLY A 269 28.03 -27.35 16.87
N ARG A 270 29.32 -27.73 16.80
CA ARG A 270 30.41 -26.83 16.38
C ARG A 270 31.61 -27.60 15.85
N GLY A 271 32.30 -27.06 14.86
CA GLY A 271 33.60 -27.56 14.43
C GLY A 271 34.46 -26.48 13.80
N GLN A 272 35.74 -26.77 13.65
CA GLN A 272 36.69 -25.88 12.98
C GLN A 272 37.55 -26.70 12.02
N ILE A 273 37.86 -26.12 10.87
CA ILE A 273 38.73 -26.71 9.86
C ILE A 273 39.49 -25.61 9.11
N VAL A 274 40.65 -25.94 8.57
CA VAL A 274 41.36 -25.10 7.59
C VAL A 274 41.06 -25.65 6.21
N PHE A 275 40.52 -24.83 5.32
CA PHE A 275 40.17 -25.22 3.95
C PHE A 275 40.42 -24.06 2.99
N GLN A 276 41.20 -24.31 1.94
CA GLN A 276 41.56 -23.31 0.91
C GLN A 276 42.03 -21.97 1.51
N ASP A 277 43.05 -22.04 2.39
CA ASP A 277 43.66 -20.88 3.06
C ASP A 277 42.72 -20.05 3.94
N LYS A 278 41.57 -20.63 4.32
CA LYS A 278 40.62 -20.03 5.26
C LYS A 278 40.44 -20.90 6.49
N GLN A 279 40.41 -20.26 7.65
CA GLN A 279 39.98 -20.89 8.89
C GLN A 279 38.45 -20.80 8.95
N ILE A 280 37.79 -21.94 8.77
CA ILE A 280 36.32 -22.06 8.76
C ILE A 280 35.87 -22.59 10.11
N THR A 281 35.05 -21.82 10.82
CA THR A 281 34.37 -22.27 12.04
C THR A 281 32.89 -22.43 11.75
N ALA A 282 32.36 -23.63 11.94
CA ALA A 282 30.98 -23.99 11.70
C ALA A 282 30.21 -24.08 13.02
N TYR A 283 28.97 -23.60 13.03
CA TYR A 283 28.03 -23.69 14.13
C TYR A 283 26.69 -24.24 13.61
N GLN A 284 26.15 -25.24 14.29
CA GLN A 284 24.82 -25.77 13.97
C GLN A 284 23.76 -24.99 14.72
N HIS A 285 22.70 -24.63 14.00
CA HIS A 285 21.50 -24.03 14.55
C HIS A 285 20.26 -24.71 13.97
N PHE A 286 19.09 -24.38 14.51
CA PHE A 286 17.79 -24.92 14.06
C PHE A 286 16.83 -23.76 13.83
N ASN A 287 16.04 -23.84 12.76
CA ASN A 287 14.92 -22.92 12.57
C ASN A 287 13.72 -23.33 13.46
N ASP A 288 12.64 -22.55 13.40
CA ASP A 288 11.44 -22.79 14.19
C ASP A 288 10.77 -24.14 13.88
N GLU A 289 11.00 -24.69 12.68
CA GLU A 289 10.54 -26.02 12.24
C GLU A 289 11.49 -27.16 12.67
N LYS A 290 12.52 -26.87 13.47
CA LYS A 290 13.57 -27.81 13.89
C LYS A 290 14.39 -28.39 12.72
N GLN A 291 14.41 -27.72 11.58
CA GLN A 291 15.33 -28.05 10.50
C GLN A 291 16.71 -27.42 10.80
N PRO A 292 17.80 -28.20 10.74
CA PRO A 292 19.12 -27.66 11.04
C PRO A 292 19.69 -26.89 9.85
N PHE A 293 20.44 -25.84 10.17
CA PHE A 293 21.25 -25.06 9.24
C PHE A 293 22.63 -24.80 9.86
N LEU A 294 23.58 -24.38 9.03
CA LEU A 294 24.94 -24.07 9.47
C LEU A 294 25.21 -22.56 9.36
N MET A 295 25.90 -22.02 10.35
CA MET A 295 26.56 -20.72 10.28
C MET A 295 28.06 -20.95 10.20
N PHE A 296 28.70 -20.44 9.15
CA PHE A 296 30.14 -20.47 8.97
C PHE A 296 30.73 -19.08 9.21
N GLU A 297 31.76 -19.00 10.04
CA GLU A 297 32.69 -17.88 10.12
C GLU A 297 33.94 -18.24 9.31
N LEU A 298 34.25 -17.48 8.27
CA LEU A 298 35.43 -17.65 7.42
C LEU A 298 36.40 -16.51 7.70
N LYS A 299 37.62 -16.86 8.11
CA LYS A 299 38.72 -15.92 8.35
C LYS A 299 39.89 -16.30 7.45
N ASP A 300 40.48 -15.31 6.80
CA ASP A 300 41.72 -15.52 6.03
C ASP A 300 42.87 -15.82 6.99
N ILE A 301 43.77 -16.72 6.59
CA ILE A 301 44.96 -17.15 7.35
C ILE A 301 46.21 -16.54 6.73
#